data_AF-A0A0E3RF52-F1
#
_entry.id   AF-A0A0E3RF52-F1
#
_cell.length_a   1.000
_cell.length_b   1.000
_cell.length_c   1.000
_cell.angle_alpha   90.00
_cell.angle_beta   90.00
_cell.angle_gamma   90.00
#
_symmetry.space_group_name_H-M   'P 1'
#
loop_
_entity.id
_entity.type
_entity.pdbx_description
1 polymer ?
#
loop_
_entity_poly.entity_id
_entity_poly.type
_entity_poly.pdbx_seq_one_letter_code
_entity_poly.pdbx_strand_id
1 'polypeptide(L)'
;MNIRKRYLDEGIPNALFDKSRSGQPIKYTEKHVAEVIALACSSSPDGSKRWSLSLLTEELRKKEGFETIGKESVRLILKKAKLNLG
;
A
#
# COMPACT_ATOMS: atom_id res chain seq x y z
N MET A 1 9.83 -4.02 28.66
CA MET A 1 8.44 -4.42 28.98
C MET A 1 8.28 -4.44 30.49
N ASN A 2 7.65 -3.43 31.10
CA ASN A 2 7.57 -3.32 32.56
C ASN A 2 6.25 -3.95 33.07
N ILE A 3 6.28 -5.27 33.24
CA ILE A 3 5.11 -6.09 33.63
C ILE A 3 4.59 -5.69 35.02
N ARG A 4 5.49 -5.39 35.97
CA ARG A 4 5.11 -4.95 37.33
C ARG A 4 4.26 -3.68 37.30
N LYS A 5 4.64 -2.69 36.48
CA LYS A 5 3.89 -1.44 36.36
C LYS A 5 2.50 -1.66 35.73
N ARG A 6 2.43 -2.39 34.61
CA ARG A 6 1.15 -2.71 33.96
C ARG A 6 0.20 -3.51 34.86
N TYR A 7 0.73 -4.41 35.68
CA TYR A 7 -0.08 -5.15 36.66
C TYR A 7 -0.70 -4.22 37.72
N LEU A 8 0.11 -3.31 38.27
CA LEU A 8 -0.36 -2.35 39.29
C LEU A 8 -1.38 -1.37 38.72
N ASP A 9 -1.15 -0.87 37.50
CA ASP A 9 -1.95 0.20 36.90
C ASP A 9 -3.19 -0.32 36.13
N GLU A 10 -3.11 -1.50 35.51
CA GLU A 10 -4.09 -1.99 34.53
C GLU A 10 -4.60 -3.42 34.81
N GLY A 11 -4.08 -4.10 35.84
CA GLY A 11 -4.48 -5.46 36.25
C GLY A 11 -3.84 -6.61 35.45
N ILE A 12 -4.10 -7.84 35.89
CA ILE A 12 -3.53 -9.08 35.32
C ILE A 12 -3.73 -9.19 33.80
N PRO A 13 -4.94 -8.97 33.24
CA PRO A 13 -5.16 -9.18 31.82
C PRO A 13 -4.28 -8.30 30.94
N ASN A 14 -4.10 -7.02 31.30
CA ASN A 14 -3.31 -6.06 30.54
C ASN A 14 -1.80 -6.18 30.76
N ALA A 15 -1.39 -6.80 31.87
CA ALA A 15 0.02 -7.12 32.12
C ALA A 15 0.49 -8.32 31.30
N LEU A 16 -0.39 -9.32 31.13
CA LEU A 16 -0.13 -10.60 30.48
C LEU A 16 -0.35 -10.54 28.96
N PHE A 17 -1.41 -9.87 28.50
CA PHE A 17 -1.76 -9.79 27.09
C PHE A 17 -1.36 -8.45 26.47
N ASP A 18 -0.86 -8.52 25.23
CA ASP A 18 -0.57 -7.32 24.46
C ASP A 18 -1.87 -6.68 23.96
N LYS A 19 -1.90 -5.35 23.90
CA LYS A 19 -3.06 -4.62 23.37
C LYS A 19 -3.17 -4.84 21.87
N SER A 20 -4.39 -4.75 21.36
CA SER A 20 -4.64 -4.74 19.91
C SER A 20 -3.79 -3.66 19.24
N ARG A 21 -3.04 -4.05 18.20
CA ARG A 21 -2.23 -3.12 17.40
C ARG A 21 -3.07 -2.65 16.24
N SER A 22 -3.21 -1.33 16.06
CA SER A 22 -3.95 -0.72 14.95
C SER A 22 -3.32 -0.97 13.57
N GLY A 23 -2.11 -1.54 13.51
CA GLY A 23 -1.35 -1.73 12.27
C GLY A 23 -0.87 -0.41 11.66
N GLN A 24 -0.18 -0.51 10.52
CA GLN A 24 0.19 0.66 9.72
C GLN A 24 -1.04 1.18 8.98
N PRO A 25 -1.31 2.50 9.00
CA PRO A 25 -2.43 3.08 8.25
C PRO A 25 -2.27 2.84 6.75
N ILE A 26 -3.39 2.72 6.06
CA ILE A 26 -3.42 2.54 4.61
C ILE A 26 -2.85 3.80 3.95
N LYS A 27 -1.78 3.63 3.16
CA LYS A 27 -1.07 4.75 2.51
C LYS A 27 -1.82 5.33 1.29
N TYR A 28 -2.52 4.49 0.54
CA TYR A 28 -3.21 4.89 -0.69
C TYR A 28 -4.72 4.81 -0.51
N THR A 29 -5.40 5.93 -0.77
CA THR A 29 -6.85 6.03 -0.70
C THR A 29 -7.50 5.33 -1.90
N GLU A 30 -8.82 5.19 -1.87
CA GLU A 30 -9.58 4.66 -3.01
C GLU A 30 -9.40 5.49 -4.28
N LYS A 31 -9.22 6.81 -4.16
CA LYS A 31 -8.91 7.69 -5.29
C LYS A 31 -7.56 7.35 -5.90
N HIS A 32 -6.52 7.21 -5.07
CA HIS A 32 -5.20 6.79 -5.54
C HIS A 32 -5.26 5.42 -6.24
N VAL A 33 -6.03 4.48 -5.70
CA VAL A 33 -6.24 3.16 -6.32
C VAL A 33 -6.89 3.28 -7.70
N ALA A 34 -7.95 4.08 -7.82
CA ALA A 34 -8.63 4.31 -9.09
C ALA A 34 -7.70 4.94 -10.14
N GLU A 35 -6.84 5.88 -9.75
CA GLU A 35 -5.86 6.50 -10.64
C GLU A 35 -4.81 5.52 -11.16
N VAL A 36 -4.31 4.61 -10.29
CA VAL A 36 -3.39 3.55 -10.70
C VAL A 36 -4.05 2.62 -11.72
N ILE A 37 -5.31 2.24 -11.50
CA ILE A 37 -6.08 1.39 -12.40
C ILE A 37 -6.31 2.12 -13.74
N ALA A 38 -6.71 3.39 -13.70
CA ALA A 38 -6.96 4.18 -14.90
C ALA A 38 -5.70 4.30 -15.77
N LEU A 39 -4.54 4.52 -15.14
CA LEU A 39 -3.25 4.56 -15.85
C LEU A 39 -2.90 3.20 -16.46
N ALA A 40 -3.09 2.10 -15.72
CA ALA A 40 -2.81 0.76 -16.23
C ALA A 40 -3.71 0.35 -17.40
N CYS A 41 -4.94 0.87 -17.46
CA CYS A 41 -5.88 0.63 -18.55
C CYS A 41 -5.71 1.58 -19.75
N SER A 42 -4.88 2.62 -19.65
CA SER A 42 -4.63 3.55 -20.76
C SER A 42 -3.61 2.98 -21.75
N SER A 43 -3.47 3.61 -22.92
CA SER A 43 -2.40 3.29 -23.86
C SER A 43 -1.03 3.48 -23.22
N SER A 44 -0.15 2.50 -23.44
CA SER A 44 1.27 2.58 -23.03
C SER A 44 1.97 3.68 -23.83
N PRO A 45 2.95 4.39 -23.23
CA PRO A 45 3.74 5.39 -23.96
C PRO A 45 4.57 4.76 -25.09
N ASP A 46 4.97 5.62 -26.02
CA ASP A 46 5.68 5.26 -27.24
C ASP A 46 6.96 4.45 -26.93
N GLY A 47 7.21 3.41 -27.72
CA GLY A 47 8.33 2.49 -27.50
C GLY A 47 8.06 1.28 -26.61
N SER A 48 6.87 1.14 -26.00
CA SER A 48 6.46 -0.11 -25.32
C SER A 48 5.11 -0.63 -25.81
N LYS A 49 5.04 -1.94 -26.10
CA LYS A 49 3.80 -2.62 -26.48
C LYS A 49 2.77 -2.72 -25.35
N ARG A 50 3.22 -2.62 -24.08
CA ARG A 50 2.37 -2.76 -22.88
C ARG A 50 2.95 -2.05 -21.67
N TRP A 51 2.09 -1.74 -20.70
CA TRP A 51 2.54 -1.30 -19.38
C TRP A 51 3.34 -2.41 -18.68
N SER A 52 4.58 -2.10 -18.28
CA SER A 52 5.31 -2.91 -17.31
C SER A 52 5.15 -2.32 -15.91
N LEU A 53 5.30 -3.13 -14.86
CA LEU A 53 5.26 -2.64 -13.49
C LEU A 53 6.31 -1.55 -13.22
N SER A 54 7.49 -1.66 -13.83
CA SER A 54 8.54 -0.63 -13.67
C SER A 54 8.09 0.68 -14.28
N LEU A 55 7.56 0.63 -15.49
CA LEU A 55 7.16 1.81 -16.25
C LEU A 55 5.95 2.50 -15.61
N LEU A 56 4.98 1.74 -15.10
CA LEU A 56 3.89 2.27 -14.27
C LEU A 56 4.42 2.95 -13.00
N THR A 57 5.40 2.36 -12.33
CA THR A 57 5.94 2.91 -11.08
C THR A 57 6.71 4.21 -11.33
N GLU A 58 7.45 4.31 -12.43
CA GLU A 58 8.11 5.56 -12.83
C GLU A 58 7.09 6.64 -13.21
N GLU A 59 6.08 6.31 -14.01
CA GLU A 59 5.04 7.27 -14.41
C GLU A 59 4.19 7.74 -13.22
N LEU A 60 3.82 6.84 -12.30
CA LEU A 60 3.08 7.21 -11.10
C LEU A 60 3.89 8.13 -10.20
N ARG A 61 5.20 7.92 -10.03
CA ARG A 61 6.05 8.79 -9.20
C ARG A 61 6.11 10.24 -9.67
N LYS A 62 5.76 10.53 -10.93
CA LYS A 62 5.67 11.89 -11.47
C LYS A 62 4.40 12.62 -11.04
N LYS A 63 3.40 11.90 -10.52
CA LYS A 63 2.12 12.45 -10.07
C LYS A 63 2.15 12.78 -8.58
N GLU A 64 1.45 13.83 -8.21
CA GLU A 64 1.28 14.23 -6.81
C GLU A 64 0.62 13.09 -6.00
N GLY A 65 1.19 12.76 -4.84
CA GLY A 65 0.68 11.71 -3.94
C GLY A 65 1.24 10.30 -4.20
N PHE A 66 2.10 10.12 -5.20
CA PHE A 66 2.70 8.84 -5.58
C PHE A 66 4.23 8.83 -5.58
N GLU A 67 4.88 9.88 -5.06
CA GLU A 67 6.34 10.08 -5.08
C GLU A 67 7.11 8.93 -4.44
N THR A 68 6.47 8.23 -3.51
CA THR A 68 7.03 7.11 -2.76
C THR A 68 6.31 5.79 -3.04
N ILE A 69 5.63 5.67 -4.20
CA ILE A 69 5.02 4.41 -4.61
C ILE A 69 6.09 3.43 -5.10
N GLY A 70 6.05 2.23 -4.53
CA GLY A 70 6.92 1.13 -4.91
C GLY A 70 6.22 0.17 -5.86
N LYS A 71 7.02 -0.60 -6.60
CA LYS A 71 6.57 -1.62 -7.55
C LYS A 71 5.58 -2.62 -6.93
N GLU A 72 5.81 -3.03 -5.68
CA GLU A 72 4.91 -3.96 -4.98
C GLU A 72 3.56 -3.32 -4.64
N SER A 73 3.50 -2.03 -4.33
CA SER A 73 2.22 -1.34 -4.11
C SER A 73 1.39 -1.34 -5.39
N VAL A 74 2.01 -1.01 -6.53
CA VAL A 74 1.36 -1.07 -7.85
C VAL A 74 0.86 -2.48 -8.15
N ARG A 75 1.72 -3.51 -7.97
CA ARG A 75 1.35 -4.91 -8.20
C ARG A 75 0.16 -5.36 -7.34
N LEU A 76 0.14 -5.01 -6.05
CA LEU A 76 -0.95 -5.37 -5.14
C LEU A 76 -2.26 -4.67 -5.51
N ILE A 77 -2.20 -3.40 -5.90
CA ILE A 77 -3.36 -2.63 -6.38
C ILE A 77 -3.96 -3.29 -7.63
N LEU A 78 -3.13 -3.60 -8.62
CA LEU A 78 -3.58 -4.23 -9.87
C LEU A 78 -4.10 -5.64 -9.65
N LYS A 79 -3.45 -6.42 -8.78
CA LYS A 79 -3.91 -7.76 -8.38
C LYS A 79 -5.32 -7.70 -7.77
N LYS A 80 -5.56 -6.73 -6.87
CA LYS A 80 -6.89 -6.52 -6.25
C LYS A 80 -7.94 -6.14 -7.31
N ALA A 81 -7.54 -5.41 -8.35
CA ALA A 81 -8.37 -5.05 -9.49
C ALA A 81 -8.49 -6.15 -10.56
N LYS A 82 -7.89 -7.33 -10.36
CA LYS A 82 -7.82 -8.45 -11.34
C LYS A 82 -7.14 -8.09 -12.67
N LEU A 83 -6.30 -7.06 -12.69
CA LEU A 83 -5.49 -6.70 -13.84
C LEU A 83 -4.14 -7.42 -13.77
N ASN A 84 -3.89 -8.30 -14.75
CA ASN A 84 -2.62 -9.02 -14.88
C ASN A 84 -1.82 -8.38 -16.01
N LEU A 85 -0.83 -7.56 -15.67
CA LEU A 85 0.04 -6.91 -16.66
C LEU A 85 1.20 -7.78 -17.14
N GLY A 86 1.26 -9.05 -16.72
CA GLY A 86 2.22 -10.08 -17.17
C GLY A 86 3.64 -9.86 -16.69
#